data_AF-A0A2N5ZHP4-F1
#
_entry.id   AF-A0A2N5ZHP4-F1
#
_cell.length_a   1.000
_cell.length_b   1.000
_cell.length_c   1.000
_cell.angle_alpha   90.00
_cell.angle_beta   90.00
_cell.angle_gamma   90.00
#
_symmetry.space_group_name_H-M   'P 1'
#
loop_
_entity.id
_entity.type
_entity.pdbx_description
1 polymer ?
#
loop_
_entity_poly.entity_id
_entity_poly.type
_entity_poly.pdbx_seq_one_letter_code
_entity_poly.pdbx_strand_id
1 'polypeptide(L)'
;ETKIYCGSNDGLWTYQINKKTFKYLGEENVSLSYKIDCIINNNFHNNIWIGTKSNGIILFNGDTTTYNITVEDGLSSNNITSLFQKDSIVWVSTINGLNKIVLNSHENAHDFNITNFSTIHGLSSNEIYDVYANDSIAYLATNKGLNLIRYKDYKSNLNPPGIFIKNIKVLDKDTTIKDYYELAYNQNSVYIEYVGLMYKNNGTKRYKYNFHQSGKKTRWNITTENFLRFSYLPPGNYNLEIIAINEDGVESSNPATLRFKIHPPFWKTYWFIALCLFITITITYLLYYSRLKELRKRNNIEKSLLKEVNIYKQQALGQQMNPHFIFNTLNSIQYFIYENNNESSIHYLSQFAQLMRIVLENSQHETIVIQKEFDALNLYLELESLRFENGFNYHIEIPNEIDTHSYYIYPLLIQPYIENSIWHGLYHKKGTKNLNIELLNKENYILCVIEDNGIGREKSGELNQRRRKKHKSLGTNITNKRIDAINKLYNQNFSVEFVDLKDKLGNPCGTKVLLKIPKITD
;
A
#
# COMPACT_ATOMS: atom_id res chain seq x y z
N GLU A 1 -85.45 -19.24 -18.90
CA GLU A 1 -85.65 -17.88 -19.44
C GLU A 1 -84.65 -17.65 -20.56
N THR A 2 -85.08 -17.17 -21.73
CA THR A 2 -84.15 -16.87 -22.83
C THR A 2 -83.38 -15.59 -22.49
N LYS A 3 -82.08 -15.75 -22.22
CA LYS A 3 -81.14 -14.64 -21.97
C LYS A 3 -80.32 -14.38 -23.24
N ILE A 4 -80.13 -13.12 -23.60
CA ILE A 4 -79.19 -12.71 -24.65
C ILE A 4 -77.94 -12.15 -23.96
N TYR A 5 -76.76 -12.65 -24.33
CA TYR A 5 -75.48 -12.13 -23.86
C TYR A 5 -74.96 -11.11 -24.87
N CYS A 6 -74.60 -9.92 -24.37
CA CYS A 6 -74.11 -8.81 -25.19
C CYS A 6 -72.70 -8.42 -24.70
N GLY A 7 -71.71 -8.54 -25.58
CA GLY A 7 -70.36 -8.02 -25.35
C GLY A 7 -70.29 -6.53 -25.66
N SER A 8 -69.57 -5.76 -24.84
CA SER A 8 -69.35 -4.33 -25.03
C SER A 8 -67.90 -3.94 -24.72
N ASN A 9 -67.55 -2.67 -24.95
CA ASN A 9 -66.26 -2.12 -24.53
C ASN A 9 -66.07 -2.14 -23.00
N ASP A 10 -67.18 -2.09 -22.25
CA ASP A 10 -67.17 -2.02 -20.78
C ASP A 10 -67.37 -3.40 -20.14
N GLY A 11 -67.48 -4.49 -20.93
CA GLY A 11 -67.66 -5.84 -20.41
C GLY A 11 -68.94 -6.54 -20.86
N LEU A 12 -69.34 -7.57 -20.11
CA LEU A 12 -70.48 -8.44 -20.42
C LEU A 12 -71.79 -7.89 -19.87
N TRP A 13 -72.80 -7.86 -20.72
CA TRP A 13 -74.18 -7.54 -20.37
C TRP A 13 -75.09 -8.73 -20.67
N THR A 14 -76.18 -8.82 -19.93
CA THR A 14 -77.29 -9.74 -20.23
C THR A 14 -78.57 -8.96 -20.46
N TYR A 15 -79.29 -9.31 -21.52
CA TYR A 15 -80.63 -8.81 -21.79
C TYR A 15 -81.65 -9.92 -21.51
N GLN A 16 -82.55 -9.66 -20.58
CA GLN A 16 -83.61 -10.60 -20.19
C GLN A 16 -84.85 -10.31 -21.03
N ILE A 17 -85.14 -11.15 -22.03
CA ILE A 17 -86.21 -10.89 -23.02
C ILE A 17 -87.57 -10.67 -22.34
N ASN A 18 -87.90 -11.48 -21.34
CA ASN A 18 -89.19 -11.40 -20.64
C ASN A 18 -89.34 -10.14 -19.79
N LYS A 19 -88.24 -9.64 -19.21
CA LYS A 19 -88.23 -8.46 -18.34
C LYS A 19 -87.90 -7.15 -19.10
N LYS A 20 -87.40 -7.28 -20.33
CA LYS A 20 -86.93 -6.17 -21.18
C LYS A 20 -85.91 -5.26 -20.49
N THR A 21 -85.04 -5.85 -19.66
CA THR A 21 -84.01 -5.14 -18.90
C THR A 21 -82.61 -5.64 -19.23
N PHE A 22 -81.64 -4.72 -19.18
CA PHE A 22 -80.22 -5.03 -19.21
C PHE A 22 -79.67 -5.20 -17.79
N LYS A 23 -78.81 -6.19 -17.59
CA LYS A 23 -78.02 -6.37 -16.37
C LYS A 23 -76.55 -6.43 -16.75
N TYR A 24 -75.75 -5.53 -16.19
CA TYR A 24 -74.30 -5.55 -16.31
C TYR A 24 -73.73 -6.64 -15.40
N LEU A 25 -72.86 -7.50 -15.92
CA LEU A 25 -72.28 -8.61 -15.15
C LEU A 25 -70.87 -8.31 -14.62
N GLY A 26 -70.22 -7.24 -15.07
CA GLY A 26 -68.88 -6.87 -14.61
C GLY A 26 -68.83 -6.32 -13.18
N GLU A 27 -69.96 -5.86 -12.63
CA GLU A 27 -70.09 -5.48 -11.20
C GLU A 27 -69.95 -6.70 -10.27
N GLU A 28 -70.53 -7.83 -10.66
CA GLU A 28 -70.51 -9.07 -9.88
C GLU A 28 -69.22 -9.87 -10.10
N ASN A 29 -68.57 -9.68 -11.24
CA ASN A 29 -67.34 -10.38 -11.60
C ASN A 29 -66.38 -9.49 -12.38
N VAL A 30 -65.27 -9.11 -11.74
CA VAL A 30 -64.27 -8.20 -12.34
C VAL A 30 -63.70 -8.75 -13.65
N SER A 31 -63.59 -10.07 -13.82
CA SER A 31 -63.13 -10.65 -15.10
C SER A 31 -64.10 -10.34 -16.26
N LEU A 32 -65.38 -10.11 -15.99
CA LEU A 32 -66.37 -9.77 -17.02
C LEU A 32 -66.42 -8.27 -17.33
N SER A 33 -65.56 -7.45 -16.72
CA SER A 33 -65.41 -6.00 -17.03
C SER A 33 -64.44 -5.70 -18.17
N TYR A 34 -63.68 -6.69 -18.64
CA TYR A 34 -62.80 -6.51 -19.79
C TYR A 34 -63.62 -6.35 -21.07
N LYS A 35 -63.13 -5.52 -22.00
CA LYS A 35 -63.70 -5.41 -23.35
C LYS A 35 -63.84 -6.78 -24.00
N ILE A 36 -65.06 -7.06 -24.47
CA ILE A 36 -65.44 -8.33 -25.10
C ILE A 36 -65.48 -8.15 -26.61
N ASP A 37 -64.66 -8.93 -27.32
CA ASP A 37 -64.57 -8.86 -28.78
C ASP A 37 -65.39 -9.98 -29.44
N CYS A 38 -65.54 -11.15 -28.79
CA CYS A 38 -66.35 -12.25 -29.32
C CYS A 38 -66.96 -13.13 -28.22
N ILE A 39 -68.12 -13.71 -28.48
CA ILE A 39 -68.81 -14.65 -27.58
C ILE A 39 -69.29 -15.83 -28.41
N ILE A 40 -69.03 -17.05 -27.94
CA ILE A 40 -69.62 -18.26 -28.50
C ILE A 40 -70.29 -19.08 -27.40
N ASN A 41 -71.40 -19.74 -27.75
CA ASN A 41 -71.96 -20.76 -26.89
C ASN A 41 -71.25 -22.08 -27.20
N ASN A 42 -70.52 -22.63 -26.24
CA ASN A 42 -69.82 -23.87 -26.44
C ASN A 42 -70.74 -25.07 -26.18
N ASN A 43 -71.21 -25.66 -27.29
CA ASN A 43 -72.15 -26.78 -27.26
C ASN A 43 -71.56 -28.08 -26.67
N PHE A 44 -70.23 -28.17 -26.49
CA PHE A 44 -69.53 -29.37 -26.01
C PHE A 44 -69.57 -29.49 -24.47
N HIS A 45 -69.61 -28.35 -23.77
CA HIS A 45 -69.66 -28.27 -22.29
C HIS A 45 -70.85 -27.47 -21.75
N ASN A 46 -71.69 -26.92 -22.64
CA ASN A 46 -72.77 -26.00 -22.31
C ASN A 46 -72.31 -24.74 -21.54
N ASN A 47 -71.07 -24.31 -21.79
CA ASN A 47 -70.45 -23.10 -21.23
C ASN A 47 -70.35 -22.01 -22.29
N ILE A 48 -70.37 -20.76 -21.87
CA ILE A 48 -70.17 -19.60 -22.74
C ILE A 48 -68.68 -19.25 -22.73
N TRP A 49 -68.09 -19.19 -23.91
CA TRP A 49 -66.69 -18.79 -24.09
C TRP A 49 -66.65 -17.36 -24.57
N ILE A 50 -65.95 -16.52 -23.82
CA ILE A 50 -65.89 -15.08 -24.03
C ILE A 50 -64.44 -14.72 -24.35
N GLY A 51 -64.20 -14.24 -25.57
CA GLY A 51 -62.90 -13.70 -25.97
C GLY A 51 -62.81 -12.23 -25.58
N THR A 52 -61.73 -11.88 -24.89
CA THR A 52 -61.48 -10.52 -24.42
C THR A 52 -60.27 -9.89 -25.09
N LYS A 53 -60.22 -8.55 -25.09
CA LYS A 53 -59.12 -7.80 -25.68
C LYS A 53 -57.78 -7.95 -24.94
N SER A 54 -57.80 -8.28 -23.64
CA SER A 54 -56.58 -8.25 -22.81
C SER A 54 -56.46 -9.36 -21.77
N ASN A 55 -57.50 -10.15 -21.53
CA ASN A 55 -57.54 -11.14 -20.45
C ASN A 55 -57.77 -12.57 -20.97
N GLY A 56 -57.42 -12.82 -22.24
CA GLY A 56 -57.57 -14.13 -22.85
C GLY A 56 -59.04 -14.54 -23.02
N ILE A 57 -59.32 -15.82 -22.78
CA ILE A 57 -60.65 -16.42 -22.91
C ILE A 57 -61.22 -16.67 -21.53
N ILE A 58 -62.44 -16.20 -21.30
CA ILE A 58 -63.18 -16.43 -20.06
C ILE A 58 -64.21 -17.53 -20.31
N LEU A 59 -64.16 -18.57 -19.48
CA LEU A 59 -65.15 -19.65 -19.44
C LEU A 59 -66.24 -19.29 -18.43
N PHE A 60 -67.47 -19.13 -18.90
CA PHE A 60 -68.59 -18.65 -18.10
C PHE A 60 -69.78 -19.62 -18.17
N ASN A 61 -70.26 -20.12 -17.02
CA ASN A 61 -71.36 -21.10 -16.96
C ASN A 61 -72.74 -20.45 -16.69
N GLY A 62 -72.91 -19.17 -17.00
CA GLY A 62 -74.19 -18.46 -16.82
C GLY A 62 -74.37 -17.77 -15.45
N ASP A 63 -73.70 -18.27 -14.40
CA ASP A 63 -73.76 -17.71 -13.04
C ASP A 63 -72.38 -17.24 -12.53
N THR A 64 -71.30 -17.99 -12.79
CA THR A 64 -69.94 -17.64 -12.36
C THR A 64 -68.90 -17.86 -13.47
N THR A 65 -67.77 -17.16 -13.37
CA THR A 65 -66.58 -17.45 -14.19
C THR A 65 -65.87 -18.67 -13.62
N THR A 66 -65.69 -19.68 -14.46
CA THR A 66 -65.08 -20.95 -14.06
C THR A 66 -63.56 -20.93 -14.25
N TYR A 67 -63.07 -20.28 -15.30
CA TYR A 67 -61.64 -20.25 -15.64
C TYR A 67 -61.30 -19.14 -16.63
N ASN A 68 -60.04 -18.69 -16.61
CA ASN A 68 -59.47 -17.85 -17.65
C ASN A 68 -58.33 -18.59 -18.33
N ILE A 69 -58.41 -18.80 -19.65
CA ILE A 69 -57.32 -19.36 -20.45
C ILE A 69 -56.48 -18.18 -20.96
N THR A 70 -55.19 -18.18 -20.64
CA THR A 70 -54.24 -17.10 -20.92
C THR A 70 -52.96 -17.60 -21.62
N VAL A 71 -52.00 -16.71 -21.84
CA VAL A 71 -50.65 -17.06 -22.32
C VAL A 71 -49.94 -18.05 -21.40
N GLU A 72 -50.23 -18.04 -20.09
CA GLU A 72 -49.65 -18.99 -19.13
C GLU A 72 -50.14 -20.43 -19.39
N ASP A 73 -51.36 -20.58 -19.91
CA ASP A 73 -51.94 -21.87 -20.32
C ASP A 73 -51.49 -22.31 -21.73
N GLY A 74 -50.76 -21.45 -22.44
CA GLY A 74 -50.22 -21.75 -23.76
C GLY A 74 -50.84 -20.97 -24.91
N LEU A 75 -51.72 -19.97 -24.68
CA LEU A 75 -52.17 -19.08 -25.76
C LEU A 75 -51.01 -18.26 -26.34
N SER A 76 -51.08 -17.98 -27.64
CA SER A 76 -50.13 -17.09 -28.35
C SER A 76 -50.26 -15.61 -27.95
N SER A 77 -51.43 -15.18 -27.46
CA SER A 77 -51.69 -13.83 -26.93
C SER A 77 -52.98 -13.82 -26.11
N ASN A 78 -53.06 -12.91 -25.12
CA ASN A 78 -54.28 -12.65 -24.33
C ASN A 78 -55.29 -11.73 -25.06
N ASN A 79 -54.95 -11.23 -26.24
CA ASN A 79 -55.85 -10.40 -27.06
C ASN A 79 -56.55 -11.27 -28.10
N ILE A 80 -57.79 -11.66 -27.80
CA ILE A 80 -58.61 -12.56 -28.59
C ILE A 80 -59.48 -11.73 -29.55
N THR A 81 -59.41 -12.04 -30.83
CA THR A 81 -60.14 -11.31 -31.88
C THR A 81 -61.39 -12.05 -32.34
N SER A 82 -61.34 -13.38 -32.39
CA SER A 82 -62.47 -14.22 -32.78
C SER A 82 -62.33 -15.64 -32.20
N LEU A 83 -63.47 -16.25 -31.92
CA LEU A 83 -63.60 -17.62 -31.45
C LEU A 83 -64.53 -18.38 -32.40
N PHE A 84 -64.13 -19.59 -32.79
CA PHE A 84 -64.96 -20.46 -33.59
C PHE A 84 -64.85 -21.90 -33.11
N GLN A 85 -65.98 -22.51 -32.77
CA GLN A 85 -66.02 -23.91 -32.37
C GLN A 85 -66.55 -24.79 -33.49
N LYS A 86 -65.89 -25.94 -33.65
CA LYS A 86 -66.43 -27.08 -34.37
C LYS A 86 -66.07 -28.38 -33.65
N ASP A 87 -67.09 -29.19 -33.33
CA ASP A 87 -66.96 -30.43 -32.56
C ASP A 87 -66.21 -30.21 -31.23
N SER A 88 -65.14 -30.96 -30.99
CA SER A 88 -64.25 -30.83 -29.82
C SER A 88 -63.13 -29.80 -30.00
N ILE A 89 -63.10 -29.05 -31.12
CA ILE A 89 -62.03 -28.10 -31.43
C ILE A 89 -62.57 -26.67 -31.34
N VAL A 90 -61.89 -25.86 -30.53
CA VAL A 90 -62.10 -24.41 -30.49
C VAL A 90 -60.91 -23.73 -31.14
N TRP A 91 -61.18 -22.99 -32.21
CA TRP A 91 -60.23 -22.13 -32.87
C TRP A 91 -60.27 -20.74 -32.27
N VAL A 92 -59.10 -20.23 -31.93
CA VAL A 92 -58.94 -18.95 -31.24
C VAL A 92 -58.00 -18.07 -32.05
N SER A 93 -58.56 -17.05 -32.67
CA SER A 93 -57.79 -16.02 -33.37
C SER A 93 -57.27 -14.99 -32.37
N THR A 94 -56.01 -14.59 -32.54
CA THR A 94 -55.39 -13.55 -31.72
C THR A 94 -54.57 -12.62 -32.59
N ILE A 95 -54.06 -11.54 -31.98
CA ILE A 95 -53.10 -10.64 -32.63
C ILE A 95 -51.72 -11.28 -32.87
N ASN A 96 -51.42 -12.45 -32.29
CA ASN A 96 -50.10 -13.08 -32.36
C ASN A 96 -50.13 -14.54 -32.83
N GLY A 97 -51.18 -14.93 -33.55
CA GLY A 97 -51.32 -16.24 -34.15
C GLY A 97 -52.69 -16.87 -33.92
N LEU A 98 -52.83 -18.08 -34.44
CA LEU A 98 -54.00 -18.93 -34.28
C LEU A 98 -53.72 -19.98 -33.21
N ASN A 99 -54.68 -20.22 -32.33
CA ASN A 99 -54.59 -21.30 -31.36
C ASN A 99 -55.69 -22.31 -31.65
N LYS A 100 -55.32 -23.58 -31.66
CA LYS A 100 -56.23 -24.72 -31.75
C LYS A 100 -56.30 -25.34 -30.37
N ILE A 101 -57.47 -25.21 -29.73
CA ILE A 101 -57.75 -25.82 -28.44
C ILE A 101 -58.55 -27.09 -28.71
N VAL A 102 -57.99 -28.24 -28.34
CA VAL A 102 -58.68 -29.54 -28.41
C VAL A 102 -59.20 -29.87 -27.01
N LEU A 103 -60.52 -30.02 -26.89
CA LEU A 103 -61.21 -30.38 -25.65
C LEU A 103 -61.18 -31.90 -25.49
N ASN A 104 -60.62 -32.40 -24.38
CA ASN A 104 -60.36 -33.82 -24.21
C ASN A 104 -61.47 -34.57 -23.44
N SER A 105 -62.22 -33.87 -22.60
CA SER A 105 -63.28 -34.44 -21.76
C SER A 105 -64.57 -33.66 -21.93
N HIS A 106 -65.73 -34.31 -21.84
CA HIS A 106 -67.04 -33.62 -21.82
C HIS A 106 -67.39 -33.05 -20.42
N GLU A 107 -66.71 -33.52 -19.37
CA GLU A 107 -67.06 -33.17 -17.98
C GLU A 107 -66.19 -32.05 -17.42
N ASN A 108 -64.94 -31.92 -17.90
CA ASN A 108 -63.98 -30.94 -17.38
C ASN A 108 -63.50 -29.96 -18.46
N ALA A 109 -63.96 -28.72 -18.39
CA ALA A 109 -63.59 -27.65 -19.33
C ALA A 109 -62.13 -27.18 -19.20
N HIS A 110 -61.39 -27.64 -18.19
CA HIS A 110 -59.97 -27.35 -17.99
C HIS A 110 -59.04 -28.39 -18.65
N ASP A 111 -59.57 -29.51 -19.12
CA ASP A 111 -58.79 -30.56 -19.78
C ASP A 111 -58.74 -30.31 -21.29
N PHE A 112 -57.73 -29.54 -21.71
CA PHE A 112 -57.52 -29.17 -23.10
C PHE A 112 -56.04 -29.18 -23.49
N ASN A 113 -55.78 -29.32 -24.79
CA ASN A 113 -54.46 -29.16 -25.38
C ASN A 113 -54.47 -27.98 -26.35
N ILE A 114 -53.51 -27.06 -26.22
CA ILE A 114 -53.35 -25.90 -27.10
C ILE A 114 -52.21 -26.14 -28.09
N THR A 115 -52.49 -25.98 -29.39
CA THR A 115 -51.48 -25.94 -30.45
C THR A 115 -51.50 -24.58 -31.13
N ASN A 116 -50.32 -23.94 -31.25
CA ASN A 116 -50.20 -22.59 -31.78
C ASN A 116 -49.67 -22.60 -33.22
N PHE A 117 -50.32 -21.84 -34.08
CA PHE A 117 -49.91 -21.61 -35.46
C PHE A 117 -49.55 -20.13 -35.62
N SER A 118 -48.44 -19.88 -36.32
CA SER A 118 -47.88 -18.55 -36.54
C SER A 118 -47.28 -18.50 -37.94
N THR A 119 -46.62 -17.39 -38.31
CA THR A 119 -45.92 -17.26 -39.60
C THR A 119 -44.89 -18.37 -39.83
N ILE A 120 -44.31 -18.94 -38.77
CA ILE A 120 -43.35 -20.06 -38.88
C ILE A 120 -44.01 -21.34 -39.42
N HIS A 121 -45.32 -21.46 -39.23
CA HIS A 121 -46.14 -22.59 -39.66
C HIS A 121 -46.84 -22.34 -41.01
N GLY A 122 -46.54 -21.22 -41.67
CA GLY A 122 -47.09 -20.88 -42.99
C GLY A 122 -48.20 -19.84 -42.99
N LEU A 123 -48.51 -19.21 -41.84
CA LEU A 123 -49.40 -18.05 -41.84
C LEU A 123 -48.79 -16.87 -42.61
N SER A 124 -49.63 -16.13 -43.33
CA SER A 124 -49.24 -14.88 -44.00
C SER A 124 -48.94 -13.76 -42.99
N SER A 125 -49.64 -13.78 -41.85
CA SER A 125 -49.47 -12.86 -40.73
C SER A 125 -49.92 -13.50 -39.42
N ASN A 126 -49.34 -13.05 -38.31
CA ASN A 126 -49.78 -13.44 -36.97
C ASN A 126 -51.02 -12.65 -36.50
N GLU A 127 -51.34 -11.52 -37.14
CA GLU A 127 -52.55 -10.76 -36.81
C GLU A 127 -53.75 -11.36 -37.54
N ILE A 128 -54.59 -12.09 -36.78
CA ILE A 128 -55.78 -12.76 -37.28
C ILE A 128 -57.00 -12.05 -36.70
N TYR A 129 -57.93 -11.64 -37.55
CA TYR A 129 -59.16 -10.95 -37.16
C TYR A 129 -60.36 -11.87 -37.06
N ASP A 130 -60.41 -12.92 -37.86
CA ASP A 130 -61.53 -13.87 -37.84
C ASP A 130 -61.10 -15.28 -38.25
N VAL A 131 -61.84 -16.28 -37.77
CA VAL A 131 -61.62 -17.69 -38.09
C VAL A 131 -62.94 -18.40 -38.36
N TYR A 132 -62.95 -19.19 -39.42
CA TYR A 132 -64.02 -20.14 -39.71
C TYR A 132 -63.40 -21.48 -40.08
N ALA A 133 -63.88 -22.59 -39.54
CA ALA A 133 -63.37 -23.92 -39.87
C ALA A 133 -64.48 -24.85 -40.36
N ASN A 134 -64.23 -25.51 -41.49
CA ASN A 134 -65.03 -26.66 -41.93
C ASN A 134 -64.35 -27.98 -41.52
N ASP A 135 -64.79 -29.13 -42.04
CA ASP A 135 -64.26 -30.45 -41.63
C ASP A 135 -62.78 -30.69 -41.96
N SER A 136 -62.15 -29.86 -42.78
CA SER A 136 -60.78 -30.09 -43.26
C SER A 136 -59.91 -28.84 -43.33
N ILE A 137 -60.53 -27.67 -43.51
CA ILE A 137 -59.86 -26.39 -43.76
C ILE A 137 -60.32 -25.37 -42.72
N ALA A 138 -59.35 -24.69 -42.11
CA ALA A 138 -59.56 -23.47 -41.36
C ALA A 138 -59.22 -22.27 -42.25
N TYR A 139 -60.16 -21.34 -42.36
CA TYR A 139 -60.06 -20.07 -43.09
C TYR A 139 -59.81 -18.96 -42.08
N LEU A 140 -58.76 -18.17 -42.32
CA LEU A 140 -58.29 -17.14 -41.39
C LEU A 140 -58.25 -15.79 -42.09
N ALA A 141 -59.01 -14.83 -41.60
CA ALA A 141 -58.92 -13.46 -42.05
C ALA A 141 -57.71 -12.80 -41.35
N THR A 142 -56.62 -12.58 -42.08
CA THR A 142 -55.43 -11.91 -41.55
C THR A 142 -55.34 -10.47 -42.05
N ASN A 143 -54.51 -9.64 -41.41
CA ASN A 143 -54.23 -8.28 -41.91
C ASN A 143 -53.53 -8.25 -43.30
N LYS A 144 -53.09 -9.41 -43.82
CA LYS A 144 -52.53 -9.58 -45.17
C LYS A 144 -53.45 -10.36 -46.12
N GLY A 145 -54.73 -10.52 -45.78
CA GLY A 145 -55.72 -11.25 -46.57
C GLY A 145 -56.08 -12.62 -45.99
N LEU A 146 -56.69 -13.48 -46.81
CA LEU A 146 -57.21 -14.78 -46.40
C LEU A 146 -56.11 -15.85 -46.39
N ASN A 147 -55.92 -16.53 -45.25
CA ASN A 147 -55.04 -17.69 -45.12
C ASN A 147 -55.87 -18.98 -44.99
N LEU A 148 -55.41 -20.08 -45.58
CA LEU A 148 -56.11 -21.37 -45.55
C LEU A 148 -55.19 -22.46 -44.98
N ILE A 149 -55.64 -23.12 -43.91
CA ILE A 149 -54.90 -24.22 -43.27
C ILE A 149 -55.67 -25.53 -43.39
N ARG A 150 -55.05 -26.54 -44.01
CA ARG A 150 -55.52 -27.93 -43.95
C ARG A 150 -55.06 -28.59 -42.66
N TYR A 151 -55.80 -28.36 -41.58
CA TYR A 151 -55.35 -28.70 -40.23
C TYR A 151 -55.39 -30.20 -39.90
N LYS A 152 -56.13 -31.01 -40.66
CA LYS A 152 -56.11 -32.49 -40.53
C LYS A 152 -54.83 -33.12 -41.09
N ASP A 153 -54.20 -32.44 -42.05
CA ASP A 153 -52.96 -32.93 -42.68
C ASP A 153 -51.71 -32.44 -41.92
N TYR A 154 -51.87 -31.54 -40.96
CA TYR A 154 -50.78 -31.01 -40.16
C TYR A 154 -50.22 -32.09 -39.22
N LYS A 155 -48.93 -32.40 -39.39
CA LYS A 155 -48.16 -33.27 -38.51
C LYS A 155 -47.03 -32.46 -37.87
N SER A 156 -47.04 -32.37 -36.54
CA SER A 156 -45.95 -31.75 -35.79
C SER A 156 -44.62 -32.43 -36.08
N ASN A 157 -43.57 -31.63 -36.20
CA ASN A 157 -42.21 -32.08 -36.38
C ASN A 157 -41.61 -32.51 -35.03
N LEU A 158 -41.69 -33.80 -34.76
CA LEU A 158 -41.09 -34.41 -33.57
C LEU A 158 -39.60 -34.71 -33.73
N ASN A 159 -38.99 -34.38 -34.88
CA ASN A 159 -37.58 -34.65 -35.09
C ASN A 159 -36.72 -33.58 -34.39
N PRO A 160 -35.81 -34.00 -33.50
CA PRO A 160 -34.92 -33.09 -32.80
C PRO A 160 -33.93 -32.46 -33.79
N PRO A 161 -33.73 -31.13 -33.76
CA PRO A 161 -32.80 -30.46 -34.68
C PRO A 161 -31.35 -30.75 -34.30
N GLY A 162 -30.47 -30.94 -35.28
CA GLY A 162 -29.02 -30.97 -35.04
C GLY A 162 -28.47 -29.58 -34.72
N ILE A 163 -27.43 -29.49 -33.89
CA ILE A 163 -26.76 -28.24 -33.50
C ILE A 163 -25.25 -28.38 -33.68
N PHE A 164 -24.63 -27.41 -34.35
CA PHE A 164 -23.19 -27.44 -34.65
C PHE A 164 -22.55 -26.09 -34.38
N ILE A 165 -21.33 -26.11 -33.86
CA ILE A 165 -20.49 -24.92 -33.81
C ILE A 165 -19.95 -24.67 -35.22
N LYS A 166 -20.20 -23.47 -35.74
CA LYS A 166 -19.81 -23.06 -37.09
C LYS A 166 -18.46 -22.35 -37.11
N ASN A 167 -18.18 -21.51 -36.11
CA ASN A 167 -16.95 -20.75 -36.04
C ASN A 167 -16.62 -20.37 -34.59
N ILE A 168 -15.34 -20.29 -34.26
CA ILE A 168 -14.84 -19.79 -32.98
C ILE A 168 -13.76 -18.76 -33.27
N LYS A 169 -13.94 -17.55 -32.74
CA LYS A 169 -12.93 -16.48 -32.77
C LYS A 169 -12.37 -16.23 -31.38
N VAL A 170 -11.05 -16.11 -31.29
CA VAL A 170 -10.34 -15.70 -30.07
C VAL A 170 -9.62 -14.39 -30.38
N LEU A 171 -9.88 -13.35 -29.59
CA LEU A 171 -9.39 -11.99 -29.88
C LEU A 171 -9.72 -11.52 -31.30
N ASP A 172 -10.96 -11.78 -31.73
CA ASP A 172 -11.48 -11.46 -33.07
C ASP A 172 -10.73 -12.13 -34.24
N LYS A 173 -9.88 -13.12 -33.96
CA LYS A 173 -9.22 -13.96 -34.97
C LYS A 173 -9.86 -15.34 -35.05
N ASP A 174 -10.18 -15.79 -36.26
CA ASP A 174 -10.74 -17.12 -36.51
C ASP A 174 -9.79 -18.23 -36.04
N THR A 175 -10.36 -19.31 -35.52
CA THR A 175 -9.63 -20.48 -35.04
C THR A 175 -10.18 -21.76 -35.66
N THR A 176 -9.40 -22.84 -35.62
CA THR A 176 -9.91 -24.17 -35.97
C THR A 176 -10.82 -24.68 -34.87
N ILE A 177 -11.96 -25.29 -35.22
CA ILE A 177 -12.93 -25.83 -34.27
C ILE A 177 -12.33 -27.03 -33.56
N LYS A 178 -12.28 -26.98 -32.23
CA LYS A 178 -11.78 -28.05 -31.35
C LYS A 178 -12.76 -28.25 -30.20
N ASP A 179 -12.75 -29.45 -29.61
CA ASP A 179 -13.56 -29.73 -28.41
C ASP A 179 -12.98 -29.03 -27.16
N TYR A 180 -11.68 -28.73 -27.20
CA TYR A 180 -10.93 -28.14 -26.09
C TYR A 180 -9.92 -27.07 -26.55
N TYR A 181 -9.92 -25.92 -25.88
CA TYR A 181 -8.94 -24.84 -26.09
C TYR A 181 -8.17 -24.52 -24.81
N GLU A 182 -6.85 -24.40 -24.93
CA GLU A 182 -6.00 -23.80 -23.91
C GLU A 182 -5.60 -22.40 -24.35
N LEU A 183 -6.00 -21.41 -23.57
CA LEU A 183 -5.87 -20.01 -23.89
C LEU A 183 -4.96 -19.34 -22.86
N ALA A 184 -4.06 -18.48 -23.35
CA ALA A 184 -3.25 -17.63 -22.49
C ALA A 184 -4.14 -16.58 -21.79
N TYR A 185 -3.64 -15.97 -20.71
CA TYR A 185 -4.40 -15.00 -19.91
C TYR A 185 -4.91 -13.79 -20.72
N ASN A 186 -4.23 -13.45 -21.82
CA ASN A 186 -4.58 -12.35 -22.72
C ASN A 186 -5.55 -12.77 -23.84
N GLN A 187 -5.84 -14.06 -23.99
CA GLN A 187 -6.79 -14.62 -24.95
C GLN A 187 -8.15 -14.84 -24.28
N ASN A 188 -8.68 -13.78 -23.66
CA ASN A 188 -9.85 -13.82 -22.80
C ASN A 188 -11.14 -13.29 -23.46
N SER A 189 -11.09 -12.97 -24.75
CA SER A 189 -12.26 -12.62 -25.56
C SER A 189 -12.55 -13.75 -26.53
N VAL A 190 -13.77 -14.31 -26.45
CA VAL A 190 -14.20 -15.47 -27.21
C VAL A 190 -15.55 -15.20 -27.86
N TYR A 191 -15.63 -15.43 -29.17
CA TYR A 191 -16.85 -15.35 -29.95
C TYR A 191 -17.13 -16.71 -30.58
N ILE A 192 -18.36 -17.19 -30.45
CA ILE A 192 -18.76 -18.54 -30.84
C ILE A 192 -20.01 -18.41 -31.71
N GLU A 193 -19.91 -18.83 -32.95
CA GLU A 193 -21.03 -18.90 -33.89
C GLU A 193 -21.50 -20.36 -33.99
N TYR A 194 -22.81 -20.57 -33.97
CA TYR A 194 -23.42 -21.89 -34.05
C TYR A 194 -24.63 -21.89 -34.99
N VAL A 195 -25.04 -23.08 -35.41
CA VAL A 195 -26.16 -23.25 -36.33
C VAL A 195 -26.99 -24.47 -35.95
N GLY A 196 -28.29 -24.24 -35.78
CA GLY A 196 -29.30 -25.30 -35.69
C GLY A 196 -29.80 -25.69 -37.08
N LEU A 197 -29.83 -26.99 -37.38
CA LEU A 197 -30.35 -27.53 -38.63
C LEU A 197 -31.88 -27.63 -38.60
N MET A 198 -32.54 -26.50 -38.85
CA MET A 198 -34.01 -26.35 -38.90
C MET A 198 -34.42 -25.90 -40.31
N TYR A 199 -34.66 -26.85 -41.21
CA TYR A 199 -34.93 -26.56 -42.63
C TYR A 199 -36.36 -26.09 -42.91
N LYS A 200 -37.33 -26.45 -42.07
CA LYS A 200 -38.74 -26.09 -42.23
C LYS A 200 -39.09 -24.72 -41.62
N ASN A 201 -38.25 -24.19 -40.75
CA ASN A 201 -38.52 -22.95 -40.02
C ASN A 201 -37.99 -21.74 -40.80
N ASN A 202 -38.90 -20.96 -41.41
CA ASN A 202 -38.58 -19.65 -42.04
C ASN A 202 -38.62 -18.48 -41.04
N GLY A 203 -38.90 -18.73 -39.76
CA GLY A 203 -39.03 -17.72 -38.71
C GLY A 203 -37.81 -17.60 -37.80
N THR A 204 -38.03 -16.96 -36.64
CA THR A 204 -37.00 -16.77 -35.61
C THR A 204 -36.58 -18.10 -35.01
N LYS A 205 -35.31 -18.46 -35.20
CA LYS A 205 -34.70 -19.65 -34.59
C LYS A 205 -34.52 -19.41 -33.09
N ARG A 206 -34.71 -20.44 -32.28
CA ARG A 206 -34.54 -20.37 -30.83
C ARG A 206 -33.46 -21.35 -30.38
N TYR A 207 -32.61 -20.88 -29.47
CA TYR A 207 -31.53 -21.64 -28.88
C TYR A 207 -31.57 -21.53 -27.35
N LYS A 208 -31.12 -22.58 -26.69
CA LYS A 208 -30.82 -22.61 -25.26
C LYS A 208 -29.33 -22.78 -25.10
N TYR A 209 -28.72 -21.99 -24.23
CA TYR A 209 -27.32 -22.17 -23.89
C TYR A 209 -27.09 -22.15 -22.38
N ASN A 210 -26.09 -22.90 -21.96
CA ASN A 210 -25.61 -22.95 -20.59
C ASN A 210 -24.11 -22.73 -20.59
N PHE A 211 -23.67 -21.64 -19.96
CA PHE A 211 -22.26 -21.28 -19.87
C PHE A 211 -21.86 -21.15 -18.39
N HIS A 212 -20.91 -21.96 -17.95
CA HIS A 212 -20.44 -21.95 -16.57
C HIS A 212 -18.97 -22.28 -16.44
N GLN A 213 -18.40 -21.79 -15.33
CA GLN A 213 -17.10 -22.23 -14.86
C GLN A 213 -17.25 -23.62 -14.21
N SER A 214 -16.32 -24.53 -14.48
CA SER A 214 -16.37 -25.90 -13.95
C SER A 214 -16.61 -25.91 -12.43
N GLY A 215 -17.66 -26.61 -11.99
CA GLY A 215 -18.04 -26.71 -10.58
C GLY A 215 -19.11 -25.71 -10.10
N LYS A 216 -19.60 -24.80 -10.95
CA LYS A 216 -20.71 -23.89 -10.63
C LYS A 216 -21.97 -24.29 -11.41
N LYS A 217 -23.11 -24.44 -10.73
CA LYS A 217 -24.42 -24.63 -11.38
C LYS A 217 -24.98 -23.29 -11.85
N THR A 218 -25.45 -23.25 -13.08
CA THR A 218 -26.07 -22.07 -13.72
C THR A 218 -27.40 -22.46 -14.37
N ARG A 219 -28.24 -21.46 -14.66
CA ARG A 219 -29.51 -21.65 -15.37
C ARG A 219 -29.29 -21.59 -16.88
N TRP A 220 -30.10 -22.33 -17.63
CA TRP A 220 -30.18 -22.22 -19.08
C TRP A 220 -30.75 -20.86 -19.48
N ASN A 221 -30.10 -20.21 -20.44
CA ASN A 221 -30.56 -18.97 -21.03
C ASN A 221 -31.12 -19.24 -22.42
N ILE A 222 -32.16 -18.50 -22.81
CA ILE A 222 -32.80 -18.60 -24.13
C ILE A 222 -32.36 -17.42 -24.98
N THR A 223 -32.01 -17.67 -26.24
CA THR A 223 -31.61 -16.63 -27.19
C THR A 223 -32.13 -16.95 -28.59
N THR A 224 -32.34 -15.92 -29.40
CA THR A 224 -32.62 -16.03 -30.85
C THR A 224 -31.37 -15.83 -31.70
N GLU A 225 -30.29 -15.32 -31.10
CA GLU A 225 -29.02 -15.11 -31.78
C GLU A 225 -28.34 -16.44 -32.08
N ASN A 226 -27.63 -16.49 -33.21
CA ASN A 226 -26.83 -17.64 -33.62
C ASN A 226 -25.36 -17.53 -33.19
N PHE A 227 -25.05 -16.61 -32.29
CA PHE A 227 -23.72 -16.43 -31.74
C PHE A 227 -23.76 -16.05 -30.25
N LEU A 228 -22.65 -16.35 -29.56
CA LEU A 228 -22.37 -15.89 -28.21
C LEU A 228 -21.03 -15.14 -28.22
N ARG A 229 -21.01 -13.95 -27.61
CA ARG A 229 -19.82 -13.12 -27.47
C ARG A 229 -19.47 -12.91 -26.01
N PHE A 230 -18.29 -13.34 -25.62
CA PHE A 230 -17.70 -13.10 -24.31
C PHE A 230 -16.54 -12.12 -24.46
N SER A 231 -16.77 -10.85 -24.14
CA SER A 231 -15.75 -9.80 -24.26
C SER A 231 -14.61 -9.95 -23.26
N TYR A 232 -14.86 -10.62 -22.14
CA TYR A 232 -13.87 -10.89 -21.10
C TYR A 232 -14.25 -12.15 -20.32
N LEU A 233 -13.30 -13.06 -20.19
CA LEU A 233 -13.39 -14.26 -19.36
C LEU A 233 -12.22 -14.32 -18.39
N PRO A 234 -12.45 -14.39 -17.06
CA PRO A 234 -11.38 -14.51 -16.09
C PRO A 234 -10.64 -15.86 -16.24
N PRO A 235 -9.41 -15.99 -15.72
CA PRO A 235 -8.72 -17.28 -15.69
C PRO A 235 -9.54 -18.37 -15.00
N GLY A 236 -9.62 -19.54 -15.63
CA GLY A 236 -10.49 -20.62 -15.16
C GLY A 236 -10.79 -21.65 -16.24
N ASN A 237 -11.53 -22.69 -15.84
CA ASN A 237 -12.04 -23.73 -16.74
C ASN A 237 -13.52 -23.46 -17.02
N TYR A 238 -13.92 -23.49 -18.28
CA TYR A 238 -15.28 -23.19 -18.72
C TYR A 238 -15.85 -24.32 -19.56
N ASN A 239 -17.16 -24.52 -19.40
CA ASN A 239 -17.98 -25.41 -20.20
C ASN A 239 -19.13 -24.62 -20.80
N LEU A 240 -19.34 -24.81 -22.09
CA LEU A 240 -20.47 -24.28 -22.84
C LEU A 240 -21.27 -25.45 -23.41
N GLU A 241 -22.58 -25.38 -23.28
CA GLU A 241 -23.54 -26.30 -23.89
C GLU A 241 -24.60 -25.49 -24.63
N ILE A 242 -24.91 -25.87 -25.88
CA ILE A 242 -25.88 -25.19 -26.73
C ILE A 242 -26.85 -26.23 -27.30
N ILE A 243 -28.14 -25.94 -27.21
CA ILE A 243 -29.25 -26.75 -27.68
C ILE A 243 -30.07 -25.88 -28.63
N ALA A 244 -30.53 -26.45 -29.73
CA ALA A 244 -31.43 -25.77 -30.66
C ALA A 244 -32.87 -26.25 -30.44
N ILE A 245 -33.85 -25.37 -30.63
CA ILE A 245 -35.27 -25.65 -30.44
C ILE A 245 -35.99 -25.48 -31.78
N ASN A 246 -36.66 -26.54 -32.26
CA ASN A 246 -37.39 -26.49 -33.52
C ASN A 246 -38.70 -25.68 -33.42
N GLU A 247 -39.41 -25.56 -34.55
CA GLU A 247 -40.68 -24.84 -34.68
C GLU A 247 -41.76 -25.33 -33.71
N ASP A 248 -41.85 -26.64 -33.48
CA ASP A 248 -42.82 -27.28 -32.58
C ASP A 248 -42.30 -27.39 -31.13
N GLY A 249 -41.15 -26.79 -30.80
CA GLY A 249 -40.61 -26.74 -29.43
C GLY A 249 -39.75 -27.93 -29.00
N VAL A 250 -39.41 -28.84 -29.91
CA VAL A 250 -38.53 -29.99 -29.64
C VAL A 250 -37.07 -29.55 -29.59
N GLU A 251 -36.38 -29.99 -28.53
CA GLU A 251 -34.97 -29.70 -28.28
C GLU A 251 -34.04 -30.68 -29.00
N SER A 252 -32.83 -30.22 -29.35
CA SER A 252 -31.75 -31.09 -29.83
C SER A 252 -31.43 -32.21 -28.83
N SER A 253 -31.38 -33.46 -29.29
CA SER A 253 -31.03 -34.60 -28.42
C SER A 253 -29.59 -34.56 -27.92
N ASN A 254 -28.68 -34.01 -28.72
CA ASN A 254 -27.27 -33.85 -28.39
C ASN A 254 -26.91 -32.36 -28.37
N PRO A 255 -26.47 -31.79 -27.22
CA PRO A 255 -25.99 -30.42 -27.19
C PRO A 255 -24.65 -30.28 -27.91
N ALA A 256 -24.43 -29.13 -28.56
CA ALA A 256 -23.10 -28.74 -28.97
C ALA A 256 -22.32 -28.29 -27.74
N THR A 257 -21.20 -28.93 -27.46
CA THR A 257 -20.39 -28.65 -26.27
C THR A 257 -19.04 -28.07 -26.64
N LEU A 258 -18.54 -27.14 -25.83
CA LEU A 258 -17.21 -26.57 -25.98
C LEU A 258 -16.57 -26.37 -24.61
N ARG A 259 -15.31 -26.79 -24.47
CA ARG A 259 -14.53 -26.60 -23.25
C ARG A 259 -13.34 -25.72 -23.53
N PHE A 260 -13.00 -24.84 -22.61
CA PHE A 260 -11.76 -24.08 -22.71
C PHE A 260 -11.22 -23.68 -21.34
N LYS A 261 -9.89 -23.55 -21.27
CA LYS A 261 -9.14 -23.20 -20.08
C LYS A 261 -8.32 -21.94 -20.34
N ILE A 262 -8.52 -20.92 -19.52
CA ILE A 262 -7.76 -19.67 -19.56
C ILE A 262 -6.74 -19.69 -18.42
N HIS A 263 -5.45 -19.68 -18.77
CA HIS A 263 -4.36 -19.68 -17.80
C HIS A 263 -4.25 -18.34 -17.06
N PRO A 264 -3.90 -18.32 -15.76
CA PRO A 264 -3.59 -17.07 -15.06
C PRO A 264 -2.30 -16.44 -15.61
N PRO A 265 -2.14 -15.11 -15.49
CA PRO A 265 -0.90 -14.45 -15.90
C PRO A 265 0.27 -14.89 -15.03
N PHE A 266 1.49 -14.87 -15.59
CA PHE A 266 2.68 -15.41 -14.92
C PHE A 266 3.01 -14.69 -13.60
N TRP A 267 2.67 -13.42 -13.44
CA TRP A 267 2.92 -12.68 -12.19
C TRP A 267 1.96 -13.03 -11.05
N LYS A 268 0.89 -13.78 -11.33
CA LYS A 268 -0.05 -14.32 -10.32
C LYS A 268 0.23 -15.77 -9.97
N THR A 269 1.31 -16.38 -10.49
CA THR A 269 1.69 -17.75 -10.15
C THR A 269 2.51 -17.81 -8.86
N TYR A 270 2.48 -18.95 -8.18
CA TYR A 270 3.19 -19.13 -6.91
C TYR A 270 4.71 -18.94 -7.03
N TRP A 271 5.32 -19.41 -8.12
CA TRP A 271 6.78 -19.29 -8.30
C TRP A 271 7.23 -17.83 -8.42
N PHE A 272 6.45 -16.99 -9.11
CA PHE A 272 6.79 -15.58 -9.30
C PHE A 272 6.64 -14.79 -7.98
N ILE A 273 5.56 -15.07 -7.23
CA ILE A 273 5.35 -14.49 -5.90
C ILE A 273 6.50 -14.88 -4.96
N ALA A 274 6.93 -16.15 -4.97
CA ALA A 274 8.07 -16.61 -4.19
C ALA A 274 9.38 -15.90 -4.58
N LEU A 275 9.62 -15.65 -5.87
CA LEU A 275 10.77 -14.90 -6.36
C LEU A 275 10.76 -13.45 -5.86
N CYS A 276 9.60 -12.77 -5.91
CA CYS A 276 9.45 -11.42 -5.36
C CYS A 276 9.76 -11.38 -3.86
N LEU A 277 9.23 -12.33 -3.08
CA LEU A 277 9.52 -12.45 -1.65
C LEU A 277 11.02 -12.66 -1.40
N PHE A 278 11.66 -13.55 -2.14
CA PHE A 278 13.10 -13.80 -2.03
C PHE A 278 13.94 -12.54 -2.29
N ILE A 279 13.63 -11.80 -3.36
CA ILE A 279 14.31 -10.54 -3.71
C ILE A 279 14.13 -9.51 -2.59
N THR A 280 12.91 -9.35 -2.05
CA THR A 280 12.65 -8.40 -0.95
C THR A 280 13.42 -8.76 0.32
N ILE A 281 13.50 -10.05 0.67
CA ILE A 281 14.28 -10.52 1.83
C ILE A 281 15.77 -10.25 1.62
N THR A 282 16.29 -10.51 0.41
CA THR A 282 17.70 -10.30 0.08
C THR A 282 18.07 -8.83 0.12
N ILE A 283 17.26 -7.94 -0.44
CA ILE A 283 17.48 -6.49 -0.38
C ILE A 283 17.48 -6.00 1.08
N THR A 284 16.48 -6.43 1.86
CA THR A 284 16.39 -6.06 3.28
C THR A 284 17.62 -6.53 4.07
N TYR A 285 18.06 -7.76 3.83
CA TYR A 285 19.27 -8.31 4.42
C TYR A 285 20.54 -7.54 4.02
N LEU A 286 20.70 -7.18 2.75
CA LEU A 286 21.85 -6.41 2.26
C LEU A 286 21.90 -4.99 2.84
N LEU A 287 20.75 -4.32 2.98
CA LEU A 287 20.65 -3.02 3.65
C LEU A 287 21.02 -3.13 5.13
N TYR A 288 20.49 -4.14 5.83
CA TYR A 288 20.82 -4.42 7.22
C TYR A 288 22.32 -4.70 7.41
N TYR A 289 22.90 -5.55 6.57
CA TYR A 289 24.32 -5.89 6.60
C TYR A 289 25.23 -4.67 6.33
N SER A 290 24.87 -3.85 5.35
CA SER A 290 25.59 -2.61 5.05
C SER A 290 25.57 -1.64 6.23
N ARG A 291 24.41 -1.49 6.89
CA ARG A 291 24.26 -0.65 8.08
C ARG A 291 25.10 -1.14 9.26
N LEU A 292 25.10 -2.45 9.51
CA LEU A 292 25.95 -3.06 10.55
C LEU A 292 27.44 -2.81 10.31
N LYS A 293 27.88 -2.91 9.06
CA LYS A 293 29.28 -2.67 8.69
C LYS A 293 29.69 -1.22 8.94
N GLU A 294 28.82 -0.27 8.62
CA GLU A 294 29.05 1.15 8.87
C GLU A 294 29.17 1.44 10.37
N LEU A 295 28.25 0.91 11.18
CA LEU A 295 28.26 1.06 12.64
C LEU A 295 29.55 0.51 13.27
N ARG A 296 29.98 -0.69 12.85
CA ARG A 296 31.24 -1.28 13.32
C ARG A 296 32.45 -0.43 12.97
N LYS A 297 32.49 0.16 11.76
CA LYS A 297 33.58 1.04 11.34
C LYS A 297 33.64 2.29 12.21
N ARG A 298 32.50 2.93 12.50
CA ARG A 298 32.43 4.10 13.39
C ARG A 298 32.90 3.77 14.80
N ASN A 299 32.37 2.71 15.40
CA ASN A 299 32.76 2.27 16.75
C ASN A 299 34.26 1.94 16.86
N ASN A 300 34.85 1.36 15.81
CA ASN A 300 36.29 1.07 15.80
C ASN A 300 37.14 2.35 15.73
N ILE A 301 36.70 3.35 14.96
CA ILE A 301 37.38 4.65 14.87
C ILE A 301 37.32 5.36 16.23
N GLU A 302 36.13 5.44 16.83
CA GLU A 302 35.93 6.06 18.14
C GLU A 302 36.78 5.39 19.23
N LYS A 303 36.77 4.05 19.30
CA LYS A 303 37.65 3.30 20.22
C LYS A 303 39.13 3.58 19.99
N SER A 304 39.56 3.74 18.74
CA SER A 304 40.96 4.03 18.42
C SER A 304 41.39 5.43 18.88
N LEU A 305 40.52 6.43 18.69
CA LEU A 305 40.75 7.80 19.14
C LEU A 305 40.77 7.90 20.68
N LEU A 306 39.83 7.22 21.35
CA LEU A 306 39.80 7.16 22.82
C LEU A 306 41.07 6.52 23.38
N LYS A 307 41.60 5.47 22.72
CA LYS A 307 42.89 4.87 23.09
C LYS A 307 44.05 5.87 22.92
N GLU A 308 44.05 6.65 21.85
CA GLU A 308 45.08 7.67 21.60
C GLU A 308 45.07 8.78 22.67
N VAL A 309 43.90 9.31 23.01
CA VAL A 309 43.75 10.30 24.11
C VAL A 309 44.29 9.76 25.43
N ASN A 310 43.98 8.51 25.77
CA ASN A 310 44.46 7.87 26.99
C ASN A 310 45.98 7.64 27.00
N ILE A 311 46.56 7.24 25.85
CA ILE A 311 48.02 7.10 25.73
C ILE A 311 48.72 8.44 25.97
N TYR A 312 48.25 9.52 25.34
CA TYR A 312 48.87 10.83 25.55
C TYR A 312 48.64 11.37 26.96
N LYS A 313 47.51 11.06 27.60
CA LYS A 313 47.27 11.34 29.01
C LYS A 313 48.29 10.64 29.91
N GLN A 314 48.53 9.34 29.71
CA GLN A 314 49.56 8.59 30.45
C GLN A 314 50.97 9.15 30.22
N GLN A 315 51.29 9.54 28.99
CA GLN A 315 52.57 10.17 28.67
C GLN A 315 52.74 11.53 29.36
N ALA A 316 51.68 12.36 29.40
CA ALA A 316 51.69 13.65 30.10
C ALA A 316 51.91 13.46 31.62
N LEU A 317 51.22 12.50 32.23
CA LEU A 317 51.44 12.12 33.63
C LEU A 317 52.88 11.69 33.90
N GLY A 318 53.43 10.83 33.03
CA GLY A 318 54.83 10.40 33.14
C GLY A 318 55.83 11.55 33.01
N GLN A 319 55.51 12.60 32.26
CA GLN A 319 56.34 13.82 32.19
C GLN A 319 56.26 14.67 33.46
N GLN A 320 55.12 14.71 34.15
CA GLN A 320 55.01 15.44 35.41
C GLN A 320 55.68 14.72 36.57
N MET A 321 55.61 13.38 36.57
CA MET A 321 56.35 12.52 37.49
C MET A 321 57.84 12.36 37.09
N ASN A 322 58.34 13.17 36.14
CA ASN A 322 59.69 13.02 35.60
C ASN A 322 60.72 13.11 36.73
N PRO A 323 61.71 12.20 36.77
CA PRO A 323 62.78 12.23 37.76
C PRO A 323 63.40 13.61 37.95
N HIS A 324 63.53 14.43 36.91
CA HIS A 324 64.12 15.76 37.02
C HIS A 324 63.34 16.70 37.96
N PHE A 325 62.01 16.75 37.89
CA PHE A 325 61.21 17.59 38.80
C PHE A 325 61.29 17.05 40.23
N ILE A 326 61.13 15.74 40.41
CA ILE A 326 61.18 15.07 41.72
C ILE A 326 62.57 15.25 42.36
N PHE A 327 63.66 15.00 41.61
CA PHE A 327 65.03 15.19 42.09
C PHE A 327 65.30 16.65 42.45
N ASN A 328 64.84 17.61 41.64
CA ASN A 328 65.04 19.02 41.95
C ASN A 328 64.28 19.44 43.21
N THR A 329 63.06 18.93 43.40
CA THR A 329 62.27 19.16 44.61
C THR A 329 62.96 18.54 45.84
N LEU A 330 63.48 17.33 45.73
CA LEU A 330 64.25 16.68 46.80
C LEU A 330 65.53 17.45 47.14
N ASN A 331 66.22 17.99 46.12
CA ASN A 331 67.41 18.83 46.33
C ASN A 331 67.07 20.14 47.05
N SER A 332 65.93 20.78 46.73
CA SER A 332 65.45 21.96 47.43
C SER A 332 65.12 21.66 48.90
N ILE A 333 64.49 20.52 49.18
CA ILE A 333 64.26 20.05 50.56
C ILE A 333 65.61 19.84 51.28
N GLN A 334 66.57 19.19 50.63
CA GLN A 334 67.91 18.97 51.17
C GLN A 334 68.62 20.30 51.47
N TYR A 335 68.46 21.31 50.61
CA TYR A 335 69.01 22.65 50.82
C TYR A 335 68.42 23.32 52.07
N PHE A 336 67.10 23.33 52.24
CA PHE A 336 66.47 23.94 53.43
C PHE A 336 66.82 23.22 54.72
N ILE A 337 67.00 21.89 54.68
CA ILE A 337 67.51 21.12 55.82
C ILE A 337 68.95 21.55 56.15
N TYR A 338 69.80 21.75 55.12
CA TYR A 338 71.19 22.19 55.30
C TYR A 338 71.28 23.63 55.88
N GLU A 339 70.38 24.53 55.47
CA GLU A 339 70.29 25.89 56.02
C GLU A 339 69.66 25.97 57.42
N ASN A 340 69.35 24.84 58.08
CA ASN A 340 68.64 24.75 59.36
C ASN A 340 67.25 25.42 59.36
N ASN A 341 66.62 25.58 58.19
CA ASN A 341 65.29 26.13 58.05
C ASN A 341 64.25 25.00 58.05
N ASN A 342 64.01 24.43 59.24
CA ASN A 342 63.10 23.30 59.43
C ASN A 342 61.65 23.63 59.06
N GLU A 343 61.21 24.87 59.28
CA GLU A 343 59.84 25.28 58.96
C GLU A 343 59.60 25.33 57.45
N SER A 344 60.52 25.93 56.69
CA SER A 344 60.41 25.99 55.22
C SER A 344 60.57 24.62 54.58
N SER A 345 61.39 23.71 55.13
CA SER A 345 61.52 22.35 54.60
C SER A 345 60.27 21.50 54.81
N ILE A 346 59.63 21.59 55.99
CA ILE A 346 58.35 20.91 56.26
C ILE A 346 57.22 21.47 55.40
N HIS A 347 57.15 22.80 55.27
CA HIS A 347 56.15 23.46 54.43
C HIS A 347 56.28 23.05 52.97
N TYR A 348 57.49 23.10 52.40
CA TYR A 348 57.77 22.69 51.02
C TYR A 348 57.45 21.21 50.79
N LEU A 349 57.79 20.32 51.74
CA LEU A 349 57.45 18.90 51.66
C LEU A 349 55.93 18.66 51.67
N SER A 350 55.19 19.39 52.52
CA SER A 350 53.73 19.29 52.60
C SER A 350 53.07 19.76 51.30
N GLN A 351 53.51 20.90 50.76
CA GLN A 351 53.04 21.43 49.48
C GLN A 351 53.36 20.49 48.32
N PHE A 352 54.57 19.90 48.29
CA PHE A 352 54.93 18.91 47.30
C PHE A 352 54.03 17.67 47.38
N ALA A 353 53.84 17.10 48.57
CA ALA A 353 52.96 15.94 48.75
C ALA A 353 51.51 16.23 48.32
N GLN A 354 51.01 17.43 48.63
CA GLN A 354 49.69 17.89 48.21
C GLN A 354 49.60 18.01 46.68
N LEU A 355 50.61 18.58 46.02
CA LEU A 355 50.63 18.69 44.56
C LEU A 355 50.60 17.30 43.90
N MET A 356 51.43 16.38 44.38
CA MET A 356 51.47 15.01 43.85
C MET A 356 50.13 14.30 44.00
N ARG A 357 49.47 14.49 45.14
CA ARG A 357 48.12 13.95 45.37
C ARG A 357 47.11 14.55 44.40
N ILE A 358 47.06 15.87 44.24
CA ILE A 358 46.12 16.55 43.33
C ILE A 358 46.36 16.11 41.89
N VAL A 359 47.62 16.02 41.43
CA VAL A 359 47.97 15.56 40.08
C VAL A 359 47.49 14.12 39.87
N LEU A 360 47.72 13.21 40.81
CA LEU A 360 47.28 11.82 40.71
C LEU A 360 45.75 11.69 40.75
N GLU A 361 45.06 12.40 41.65
CA GLU A 361 43.60 12.39 41.74
C GLU A 361 42.95 12.97 40.47
N ASN A 362 43.40 14.14 40.02
CA ASN A 362 42.91 14.77 38.79
C ASN A 362 43.14 13.86 37.57
N SER A 363 44.23 13.09 37.56
CA SER A 363 44.53 12.15 36.48
C SER A 363 43.58 10.96 36.37
N GLN A 364 42.81 10.65 37.41
CA GLN A 364 41.84 9.55 37.36
C GLN A 364 40.56 9.94 36.63
N HIS A 365 40.30 11.23 36.46
CA HIS A 365 39.12 11.74 35.79
C HIS A 365 39.39 12.10 34.32
N GLU A 366 38.36 11.99 33.48
CA GLU A 366 38.44 12.38 32.06
C GLU A 366 38.60 13.90 31.92
N THR A 367 37.76 14.63 32.64
CA THR A 367 37.78 16.08 32.82
C THR A 367 37.74 16.42 34.31
N ILE A 368 38.21 17.62 34.65
CA ILE A 368 38.14 18.21 35.99
C ILE A 368 37.59 19.62 35.88
N VAL A 369 37.00 20.16 36.95
CA VAL A 369 36.61 21.57 36.98
C VAL A 369 37.85 22.45 36.84
N ILE A 370 37.73 23.59 36.16
CA ILE A 370 38.84 24.53 35.93
C ILE A 370 39.48 24.93 37.26
N GLN A 371 38.68 25.10 38.32
CA GLN A 371 39.20 25.42 39.65
C GLN A 371 40.29 24.43 40.11
N LYS A 372 40.08 23.12 39.93
CA LYS A 372 41.04 22.08 40.36
C LYS A 372 42.35 22.11 39.56
N GLU A 373 42.31 22.50 38.28
CA GLU A 373 43.53 22.71 37.49
C GLU A 373 44.30 23.92 38.04
N PHE A 374 43.61 25.02 38.32
CA PHE A 374 44.24 26.24 38.85
C PHE A 374 44.75 26.11 40.29
N ASP A 375 44.08 25.33 41.15
CA ASP A 375 44.57 24.99 42.49
C ASP A 375 45.92 24.23 42.40
N ALA A 376 46.01 23.27 41.47
CA ALA A 376 47.25 22.54 41.20
C ALA A 376 48.34 23.46 40.63
N LEU A 377 47.99 24.34 39.70
CA LEU A 377 48.92 25.30 39.09
C LEU A 377 49.48 26.30 40.11
N ASN A 378 48.65 26.80 41.02
CA ASN A 378 49.09 27.74 42.05
C ASN A 378 50.13 27.09 42.97
N LEU A 379 49.85 25.86 43.42
CA LEU A 379 50.77 25.08 44.25
C LEU A 379 52.07 24.73 43.50
N TYR A 380 51.96 24.43 42.21
CA TYR A 380 53.11 24.21 41.34
C TYR A 380 54.00 25.47 41.23
N LEU A 381 53.39 26.63 40.95
CA LEU A 381 54.11 27.90 40.83
C LEU A 381 54.77 28.33 42.12
N GLU A 382 54.11 28.11 43.26
CA GLU A 382 54.66 28.40 44.58
C GLU A 382 55.95 27.60 44.83
N LEU A 383 55.90 26.28 44.61
CA LEU A 383 57.08 25.40 44.73
C LEU A 383 58.21 25.81 43.77
N GLU A 384 57.88 26.14 42.51
CA GLU A 384 58.88 26.61 41.54
C GLU A 384 59.51 27.94 41.94
N SER A 385 58.72 28.87 42.51
CA SER A 385 59.19 30.18 42.95
C SER A 385 60.19 30.08 44.09
N LEU A 386 59.95 29.17 45.04
CA LEU A 386 60.83 28.88 46.18
C LEU A 386 62.17 28.28 45.75
N ARG A 387 62.19 27.52 44.63
CA ARG A 387 63.41 26.94 44.07
C ARG A 387 64.19 27.91 43.18
N PHE A 388 63.55 28.96 42.67
CA PHE A 388 64.16 29.83 41.67
C PHE A 388 65.23 30.73 42.27
N GLU A 389 66.44 30.74 41.70
CA GLU A 389 67.51 31.65 42.16
C GLU A 389 67.04 33.13 42.02
N ASN A 390 66.92 33.80 43.17
CA ASN A 390 66.35 35.16 43.36
C ASN A 390 64.83 35.29 43.11
N GLY A 391 64.08 34.18 43.13
CA GLY A 391 62.62 34.15 42.97
C GLY A 391 62.12 34.63 41.61
N PHE A 392 60.81 34.56 41.43
CA PHE A 392 60.07 35.28 40.39
C PHE A 392 58.68 35.64 40.91
N ASN A 393 58.11 36.73 40.40
CA ASN A 393 56.76 37.13 40.73
C ASN A 393 55.79 36.47 39.75
N TYR A 394 54.69 35.93 40.25
CA TYR A 394 53.60 35.46 39.42
C TYR A 394 52.27 36.06 39.86
N HIS A 395 51.36 36.22 38.91
CA HIS A 395 50.01 36.67 39.16
C HIS A 395 49.05 35.79 38.37
N ILE A 396 47.99 35.33 39.05
CA ILE A 396 46.90 34.57 38.43
C ILE A 396 45.64 35.42 38.57
N GLU A 397 45.09 35.83 37.45
CA GLU A 397 43.86 36.63 37.37
C GLU A 397 42.73 35.78 36.78
N ILE A 398 41.70 35.57 37.60
CA ILE A 398 40.47 34.88 37.21
C ILE A 398 39.32 35.87 37.42
N PRO A 399 38.71 36.40 36.34
CA PRO A 399 37.56 37.28 36.44
C PRO A 399 36.37 36.58 37.10
N ASN A 400 35.64 37.31 37.96
CA ASN A 400 34.42 36.81 38.62
C ASN A 400 33.32 36.35 37.64
N GLU A 401 33.40 36.74 36.37
CA GLU A 401 32.49 36.34 35.30
C GLU A 401 32.65 34.87 34.87
N ILE A 402 33.74 34.21 35.26
CA ILE A 402 34.02 32.81 34.95
C ILE A 402 33.72 31.97 36.19
N ASP A 403 32.63 31.18 36.12
CA ASP A 403 32.38 30.16 37.14
C ASP A 403 33.31 28.96 36.93
N THR A 404 34.46 28.97 37.60
CA THR A 404 35.49 27.93 37.54
C THR A 404 35.05 26.58 38.09
N HIS A 405 33.91 26.51 38.79
CA HIS A 405 33.33 25.27 39.31
C HIS A 405 32.33 24.63 38.34
N SER A 406 31.78 25.41 37.39
CA SER A 406 30.81 24.94 36.39
C SER A 406 31.44 24.54 35.05
N TYR A 407 32.66 25.00 34.77
CA TYR A 407 33.37 24.65 33.54
C TYR A 407 34.45 23.60 33.77
N TYR A 408 34.53 22.67 32.83
CA TYR A 408 35.47 21.56 32.84
C TYR A 408 36.65 21.76 31.88
N ILE A 409 37.80 21.23 32.24
CA ILE A 409 39.02 21.16 31.44
C ILE A 409 39.61 19.76 31.53
N TYR A 410 40.31 19.32 30.49
CA TYR A 410 41.12 18.12 30.59
C TYR A 410 42.33 18.39 31.49
N PRO A 411 42.62 17.52 32.47
CA PRO A 411 43.67 17.76 33.46
C PRO A 411 45.04 17.84 32.78
N LEU A 412 45.95 18.67 33.32
CA LEU A 412 47.35 18.79 32.91
C LEU A 412 47.58 19.40 31.53
N LEU A 413 46.65 20.23 31.05
CA LEU A 413 46.79 20.90 29.76
C LEU A 413 47.55 22.22 29.88
N ILE A 414 47.45 22.94 30.99
CA ILE A 414 48.02 24.30 31.11
C ILE A 414 49.48 24.24 31.60
N GLN A 415 49.76 23.36 32.55
CA GLN A 415 51.06 23.28 33.24
C GLN A 415 52.29 23.21 32.32
N PRO A 416 52.32 22.45 31.20
CA PRO A 416 53.51 22.38 30.33
C PRO A 416 53.90 23.71 29.69
N TYR A 417 52.94 24.62 29.48
CA TYR A 417 53.21 25.95 28.95
C TYR A 417 53.74 26.90 30.03
N ILE A 418 53.29 26.72 31.28
CA ILE A 418 53.84 27.41 32.45
C ILE A 418 55.28 26.96 32.71
N GLU A 419 55.55 25.65 32.70
CA GLU A 419 56.90 25.07 32.81
C GLU A 419 57.86 25.69 31.80
N ASN A 420 57.45 25.77 30.53
CA ASN A 420 58.26 26.40 29.49
C ASN A 420 58.50 27.90 29.76
N SER A 421 57.49 28.61 30.25
CA SER A 421 57.59 30.04 30.56
C SER A 421 58.63 30.30 31.67
N ILE A 422 58.67 29.45 32.69
CA ILE A 422 59.63 29.52 33.79
C ILE A 422 61.04 29.15 33.32
N TRP A 423 61.21 27.95 32.76
CA TRP A 423 62.53 27.38 32.48
C TRP A 423 63.19 27.91 31.20
N HIS A 424 62.41 28.10 30.13
CA HIS A 424 62.94 28.57 28.86
C HIS A 424 62.82 30.09 28.70
N GLY A 425 61.90 30.73 29.42
CA GLY A 425 61.70 32.18 29.44
C GLY A 425 62.47 32.87 30.57
N LEU A 426 62.01 32.70 31.81
CA LEU A 426 62.47 33.49 32.97
C LEU A 426 63.86 33.11 33.50
N TYR A 427 64.27 31.85 33.39
CA TYR A 427 65.53 31.35 33.99
C TYR A 427 66.77 32.08 33.49
N HIS A 428 66.75 32.50 32.23
CA HIS A 428 67.87 33.21 31.59
C HIS A 428 67.76 34.73 31.67
N LYS A 429 66.66 35.28 32.21
CA LYS A 429 66.46 36.71 32.31
C LYS A 429 67.24 37.28 33.50
N LYS A 430 67.96 38.38 33.25
CA LYS A 430 68.54 39.23 34.31
C LYS A 430 67.54 40.33 34.67
N GLY A 431 67.38 40.62 35.97
CA GLY A 431 66.43 41.62 36.47
C GLY A 431 65.07 41.03 36.87
N THR A 432 64.01 41.85 36.82
CA THR A 432 62.65 41.47 37.26
C THR A 432 62.06 40.35 36.42
N LYS A 433 61.60 39.28 37.08
CA LYS A 433 61.01 38.10 36.44
C LYS A 433 59.53 38.02 36.80
N ASN A 434 58.67 38.16 35.80
CA ASN A 434 57.23 38.20 35.99
C ASN A 434 56.55 37.18 35.06
N LEU A 435 55.61 36.42 35.62
CA LEU A 435 54.71 35.52 34.90
C LEU A 435 53.27 35.93 35.19
N ASN A 436 52.50 36.27 34.15
CA ASN A 436 51.08 36.59 34.28
C ASN A 436 50.24 35.47 33.66
N ILE A 437 49.22 35.02 34.38
CA ILE A 437 48.26 34.01 33.91
C ILE A 437 46.87 34.62 34.04
N GLU A 438 46.17 34.77 32.92
CA GLU A 438 44.86 35.43 32.88
C GLU A 438 43.83 34.52 32.19
N LEU A 439 42.66 34.37 32.79
CA LEU A 439 41.51 33.74 32.14
C LEU A 439 40.57 34.80 31.58
N LEU A 440 40.23 34.71 30.30
CA LEU A 440 39.29 35.61 29.64
C LEU A 440 38.06 34.84 29.16
N ASN A 441 36.88 35.28 29.61
CA ASN A 441 35.62 34.73 29.14
C ASN A 441 35.33 35.23 27.71
N LYS A 442 35.15 34.32 26.76
CA LYS A 442 34.65 34.62 25.41
C LYS A 442 33.36 33.84 25.19
N GLU A 443 32.58 34.21 24.17
CA GLU A 443 31.25 33.61 23.94
C GLU A 443 31.29 32.07 23.94
N ASN A 444 32.16 31.48 23.13
CA ASN A 444 32.21 30.03 22.89
C ASN A 444 33.37 29.28 23.58
N TYR A 445 34.29 29.99 24.22
CA TYR A 445 35.49 29.41 24.82
C TYR A 445 36.02 30.30 25.95
N ILE A 446 36.84 29.71 26.82
CA ILE A 446 37.64 30.41 27.83
C ILE A 446 39.06 30.51 27.27
N LEU A 447 39.60 31.72 27.21
CA LEU A 447 40.97 31.95 26.75
C LEU A 447 41.89 32.03 27.96
N CYS A 448 42.81 31.08 28.09
CA CYS A 448 43.89 31.15 29.07
C CYS A 448 45.12 31.78 28.41
N VAL A 449 45.56 32.91 28.96
CA VAL A 449 46.71 33.68 28.50
C VAL A 449 47.84 33.48 29.49
N ILE A 450 48.98 32.98 29.03
CA ILE A 450 50.20 32.86 29.82
C ILE A 450 51.24 33.80 29.22
N GLU A 451 51.63 34.83 29.96
CA GLU A 451 52.58 35.85 29.51
C GLU A 451 53.82 35.86 30.41
N ASP A 452 54.98 35.61 29.80
CA ASP A 452 56.28 35.73 30.46
C ASP A 452 57.05 36.93 29.94
N ASN A 453 57.79 37.61 30.82
CA ASN A 453 58.67 38.71 30.43
C ASN A 453 60.11 38.25 30.13
N GLY A 454 60.33 36.98 29.79
CA GLY A 454 61.63 36.34 29.64
C GLY A 454 62.46 36.79 28.44
N ILE A 455 63.40 35.95 28.02
CA ILE A 455 64.32 36.27 26.92
C ILE A 455 63.72 36.08 25.51
N GLY A 456 62.49 35.57 25.41
CA GLY A 456 61.81 35.21 24.16
C GLY A 456 62.30 33.89 23.53
N ARG A 457 61.46 33.30 22.67
CA ARG A 457 61.69 31.95 22.11
C ARG A 457 62.90 31.87 21.17
N GLU A 458 63.15 32.89 20.35
CA GLU A 458 64.26 32.94 19.39
C GLU A 458 65.61 32.88 20.10
N LYS A 459 65.80 33.75 21.10
CA LYS A 459 67.02 33.83 21.92
C LYS A 459 67.21 32.58 22.80
N SER A 460 66.12 31.99 23.29
CA SER A 460 66.15 30.71 24.01
C SER A 460 66.57 29.54 23.09
N GLY A 461 66.12 29.56 21.84
CA GLY A 461 66.51 28.60 20.80
C GLY A 461 68.01 28.63 20.47
N GLU A 462 68.59 29.82 20.36
CA GLU A 462 70.03 30.01 20.12
C GLU A 462 70.90 29.49 21.28
N LEU A 463 70.50 29.76 22.53
CA LEU A 463 71.21 29.29 23.72
C LEU A 463 71.17 27.76 23.87
N ASN A 464 70.04 27.15 23.49
CA ASN A 464 69.88 25.70 23.50
C ASN A 464 70.69 25.00 22.40
N GLN A 465 70.86 25.60 21.22
CA GLN A 465 71.72 25.04 20.16
C GLN A 465 73.21 25.01 20.56
N ARG A 466 73.67 25.97 21.38
CA ARG A 466 75.04 26.02 21.89
C ARG A 466 75.34 24.94 22.94
N ARG A 467 74.32 24.37 23.61
CA ARG A 467 74.47 23.24 24.55
C ARG A 467 74.14 21.92 23.85
N ARG A 468 75.13 21.07 23.60
CA ARG A 468 75.00 19.71 23.02
C ARG A 468 74.18 18.69 23.88
N LYS A 469 73.26 19.12 24.75
CA LYS A 469 72.34 18.23 25.50
C LYS A 469 70.90 18.43 25.05
N LYS A 470 70.32 17.38 24.45
CA LYS A 470 68.94 17.28 23.98
C LYS A 470 67.94 17.35 25.15
N HIS A 471 67.46 18.53 25.51
CA HIS A 471 66.13 18.67 26.10
C HIS A 471 65.23 19.31 25.04
N LYS A 472 64.67 18.46 24.16
CA LYS A 472 63.58 18.88 23.25
C LYS A 472 62.30 19.00 24.09
N SER A 473 61.45 19.95 23.73
CA SER A 473 60.15 20.29 24.35
C SER A 473 59.10 19.14 24.24
N LEU A 474 59.43 18.01 24.85
CA LEU A 474 58.67 16.77 24.79
C LEU A 474 57.29 16.92 25.46
N GLY A 475 57.22 17.66 26.58
CA GLY A 475 55.98 17.95 27.30
C GLY A 475 54.93 18.63 26.41
N THR A 476 55.25 19.78 25.80
CA THR A 476 54.31 20.49 24.91
C THR A 476 53.93 19.71 23.66
N ASN A 477 54.82 18.87 23.12
CA ASN A 477 54.49 18.04 21.97
C ASN A 477 53.45 16.97 22.34
N ILE A 478 53.60 16.33 23.51
CA ILE A 478 52.63 15.37 24.03
C ILE A 478 51.28 16.07 24.28
N THR A 479 51.29 17.26 24.87
CA THR A 479 50.07 18.04 25.14
C THR A 479 49.36 18.46 23.85
N ASN A 480 50.09 18.95 22.83
CA ASN A 480 49.50 19.31 21.54
C ASN A 480 48.89 18.09 20.84
N LYS A 481 49.57 16.93 20.84
CA LYS A 481 49.02 15.69 20.29
C LYS A 481 47.77 15.22 21.03
N ARG A 482 47.73 15.41 22.35
CA ARG A 482 46.53 15.12 23.16
C ARG A 482 45.37 16.04 22.78
N ILE A 483 45.63 17.34 22.62
CA ILE A 483 44.66 18.32 22.15
C ILE A 483 44.11 17.94 20.78
N ASP A 484 44.96 17.57 19.83
CA ASP A 484 44.54 17.13 18.50
C ASP A 484 43.65 15.88 18.55
N ALA A 485 43.99 14.91 19.42
CA ALA A 485 43.20 13.70 19.60
C ALA A 485 41.82 13.99 20.24
N ILE A 486 41.78 14.89 21.23
CA ILE A 486 40.54 15.36 21.87
C ILE A 486 39.65 16.08 20.87
N ASN A 487 40.19 17.00 20.07
CA ASN A 487 39.45 17.73 19.04
C ASN A 487 38.80 16.78 18.03
N LYS A 488 39.54 15.74 17.59
CA LYS A 488 39.00 14.72 16.68
C LYS A 488 37.93 13.85 17.31
N LEU A 489 38.06 13.52 18.60
CA LEU A 489 37.16 12.61 19.31
C LEU A 489 35.84 13.29 19.68
N TYR A 490 35.91 14.50 20.23
CA TYR A 490 34.74 15.22 20.75
C TYR A 490 34.26 16.38 19.84
N ASN A 491 34.87 16.54 18.66
CA ASN A 491 34.60 17.65 17.75
C ASN A 491 34.71 19.03 18.44
N GLN A 492 35.76 19.19 19.24
CA GLN A 492 36.07 20.40 19.99
C GLN A 492 37.08 21.28 19.24
N ASN A 493 37.14 22.56 19.63
CA ASN A 493 38.04 23.56 19.05
C ASN A 493 39.09 24.02 20.06
N PHE A 494 39.73 23.07 20.74
CA PHE A 494 40.86 23.38 21.62
C PHE A 494 42.07 23.76 20.76
N SER A 495 42.72 24.89 21.03
CA SER A 495 43.88 25.32 20.24
C SER A 495 44.89 26.06 21.09
N VAL A 496 46.17 25.98 20.70
CA VAL A 496 47.24 26.72 21.36
C VAL A 496 48.01 27.53 20.33
N GLU A 497 48.16 28.82 20.62
CA GLU A 497 48.89 29.78 19.79
C GLU A 497 50.02 30.41 20.60
N PHE A 498 51.17 30.64 19.96
CA PHE A 498 52.34 31.26 20.57
C PHE A 498 52.59 32.60 19.90
N VAL A 499 52.67 33.66 20.69
CA VAL A 499 52.93 35.04 20.25
C VAL A 499 54.23 35.52 20.90
N ASP A 500 55.22 35.89 20.09
CA ASP A 500 56.50 36.43 20.59
C ASP A 500 56.36 37.92 20.89
N LEU A 501 56.74 38.35 22.10
CA LEU A 501 56.69 39.74 22.53
C LEU A 501 58.01 40.44 22.20
N LYS A 502 57.92 41.66 21.65
CA LYS A 502 59.08 42.50 21.31
C LYS A 502 59.00 43.86 22.00
N ASP A 503 60.14 44.39 22.41
CA ASP A 503 60.24 45.74 22.95
C ASP A 503 60.06 46.80 21.86
N LYS A 504 60.04 48.08 22.24
CA LYS A 504 59.93 49.22 21.31
C LYS A 504 61.10 49.33 20.32
N LEU A 505 62.18 48.58 20.54
CA LEU A 505 63.39 48.52 19.70
C LEU A 505 63.42 47.23 18.84
N GLY A 506 62.38 46.39 18.91
CA GLY A 506 62.26 45.14 18.16
C GLY A 506 62.97 43.94 18.77
N ASN A 507 63.58 44.05 19.96
CA ASN A 507 64.24 42.93 20.62
C ASN A 507 63.22 42.02 21.33
N PRO A 508 63.43 40.70 21.36
CA PRO A 508 62.59 39.77 22.11
C PRO A 508 62.56 40.12 23.61
N CYS A 509 61.36 40.30 24.17
CA CYS A 509 61.14 40.70 25.56
C CYS A 509 60.20 39.77 26.35
N GLY A 510 59.77 38.66 25.74
CA GLY A 510 58.88 37.70 26.38
C GLY A 510 58.15 36.80 25.39
N THR A 511 57.29 35.93 25.91
CA THR A 511 56.39 35.08 25.13
C THR A 511 54.99 35.15 25.71
N LYS A 512 53.98 35.09 24.84
CA LYS A 512 52.58 34.96 25.20
C LYS A 512 52.01 33.66 24.60
N VAL A 513 51.46 32.80 25.43
CA VAL A 513 50.77 31.57 25.01
C VAL A 513 49.27 31.77 25.18
N LEU A 514 48.51 31.50 24.13
CA LEU A 514 47.06 31.65 24.07
C LEU A 514 46.43 30.26 23.94
N LEU A 515 45.86 29.75 25.04
CA LEU A 515 45.14 28.48 25.05
C LEU A 515 43.64 28.76 24.95
N LYS A 516 43.01 28.36 23.85
CA LYS A 516 41.56 28.40 23.68
C LYS A 516 40.97 27.10 24.23
N ILE A 517 40.29 27.20 25.36
CA ILE A 517 39.64 26.09 26.07
C ILE A 517 38.14 26.15 25.75
N PRO A 518 37.54 25.18 25.06
CA PRO A 518 36.09 25.18 24.81
C PRO A 518 35.34 25.11 26.15
N LYS A 519 34.19 25.78 26.22
CA LYS A 519 33.32 25.70 27.40
C LYS A 519 32.68 24.30 27.46
N ILE A 520 33.18 23.46 28.35
CA ILE A 520 32.63 22.13 28.62
C ILE A 520 31.82 22.24 29.90
N THR A 521 30.53 21.92 29.83
CA THR A 521 29.62 21.75 30.98
C THR A 521 29.27 20.27 31.09
N ASP A 522 28.91 19.81 32.30
CA ASP A 522 28.44 18.43 32.53
C ASP A 522 27.19 18.09 31.71
#